data_AF-A0A947YBW3-F1
#
_entry.id   AF-A0A947YBW3-F1
#
_cell.length_a   1.000
_cell.length_b   1.000
_cell.length_c   1.000
_cell.angle_alpha   90.00
_cell.angle_beta   90.00
_cell.angle_gamma   90.00
#
_symmetry.space_group_name_H-M   'P 1'
#
loop_
_entity.id
_entity.type
_entity.pdbx_description
1 polymer ?
#
loop_
_entity_poly.entity_id
_entity_poly.type
_entity_poly.pdbx_seq_one_letter_code
_entity_poly.pdbx_strand_id
1 'polypeptide(L)'
;MLHEMLVEAIDYIVPLTELLGAAVVTWGSLHGLLLLLQRGWGLLNKQVPQTSLRDIRIAIGEKMALGLDFFLAGDIIGTIVVPSKDTLLILGGIVVIRTVMAYFLAKEIEKKAAE
;
A
#
# COMPACT_ATOMS: atom_id res chain seq x y z
N MET A 1 32.37 -10.78 -7.93
CA MET A 1 32.12 -11.37 -6.60
C MET A 1 31.09 -10.56 -5.81
N LEU A 2 31.44 -9.41 -5.18
CA LEU A 2 30.46 -8.68 -4.34
C LEU A 2 29.28 -8.11 -5.15
N HIS A 3 29.51 -7.62 -6.36
CA HIS A 3 28.46 -7.13 -7.26
C HIS A 3 27.51 -8.26 -7.74
N GLU A 4 28.05 -9.42 -8.09
CA GLU A 4 27.26 -10.57 -8.55
C GLU A 4 26.40 -11.17 -7.42
N MET A 5 26.95 -11.29 -6.20
CA MET A 5 26.16 -11.71 -5.03
C MET A 5 25.02 -10.74 -4.69
N LEU A 6 25.22 -9.44 -4.95
CA LEU A 6 24.22 -8.40 -4.71
C LEU A 6 23.05 -8.50 -5.70
N VAL A 7 23.37 -8.71 -6.99
CA VAL A 7 22.36 -8.88 -8.04
C VAL A 7 21.53 -10.14 -7.77
N GLU A 8 22.18 -11.26 -7.46
CA GLU A 8 21.49 -12.52 -7.18
C GLU A 8 20.58 -12.43 -5.95
N ALA A 9 21.03 -11.78 -4.85
CA ALA A 9 20.19 -11.56 -3.68
C ALA A 9 18.96 -10.69 -3.99
N ILE A 10 19.11 -9.70 -4.87
CA ILE A 10 18.03 -8.75 -5.22
C ILE A 10 16.99 -9.37 -6.13
N ASP A 11 17.41 -10.25 -7.05
CA ASP A 11 16.49 -11.04 -7.87
C ASP A 11 15.56 -11.91 -7.03
N TYR A 12 15.93 -12.23 -5.78
CA TYR A 12 15.04 -12.87 -4.81
C TYR A 12 14.28 -11.88 -3.92
N ILE A 13 14.93 -10.81 -3.45
CA ILE A 13 14.32 -9.86 -2.50
C ILE A 13 13.21 -9.05 -3.15
N VAL A 14 13.39 -8.55 -4.38
CA VAL A 14 12.39 -7.69 -5.04
C VAL A 14 11.06 -8.45 -5.25
N PRO A 15 11.03 -9.64 -5.88
CA PRO A 15 9.79 -10.40 -6.02
C PRO A 15 9.17 -10.80 -4.67
N LEU A 16 10.00 -11.08 -3.65
CA LEU A 16 9.49 -11.39 -2.31
C LEU A 16 8.77 -10.18 -1.70
N THR A 17 9.35 -8.99 -1.80
CA THR A 17 8.74 -7.75 -1.29
C THR A 17 7.47 -7.40 -2.06
N GLU A 18 7.46 -7.57 -3.38
CA GLU A 18 6.26 -7.39 -4.21
C GLU A 18 5.16 -8.41 -3.84
N LEU A 19 5.52 -9.67 -3.62
CA LEU A 19 4.57 -10.70 -3.21
C LEU A 19 3.92 -10.37 -1.87
N LEU A 20 4.71 -9.88 -0.90
CA LEU A 20 4.19 -9.43 0.39
C LEU A 20 3.26 -8.23 0.22
N GLY A 21 3.64 -7.24 -0.58
CA GLY A 21 2.78 -6.09 -0.91
C GLY A 21 1.46 -6.54 -1.52
N ALA A 22 1.51 -7.43 -2.51
CA ALA A 22 0.34 -7.98 -3.18
C ALA A 22 -0.56 -8.76 -2.22
N ALA A 23 0.03 -9.57 -1.34
CA ALA A 23 -0.72 -10.32 -0.33
C ALA A 23 -1.46 -9.38 0.63
N VAL A 24 -0.78 -8.33 1.13
CA VAL A 24 -1.36 -7.36 2.06
C VAL A 24 -2.47 -6.53 1.39
N VAL A 25 -2.25 -6.02 0.17
CA VAL A 25 -3.28 -5.28 -0.57
C VAL A 25 -4.48 -6.17 -0.87
N THR A 26 -4.26 -7.40 -1.30
CA THR A 26 -5.33 -8.36 -1.58
C THR A 26 -6.14 -8.64 -0.32
N TRP A 27 -5.47 -8.96 0.79
CA TRP A 27 -6.12 -9.18 2.09
C TRP A 27 -6.93 -7.97 2.55
N GLY A 28 -6.35 -6.77 2.47
CA GLY A 28 -7.01 -5.52 2.87
C GLY A 28 -8.25 -5.21 2.03
N SER A 29 -8.16 -5.42 0.72
CA SER A 29 -9.27 -5.27 -0.23
C SER A 29 -10.39 -6.28 0.07
N LEU A 30 -10.03 -7.55 0.27
CA LEU A 30 -10.99 -8.62 0.57
C LEU A 30 -11.72 -8.38 1.89
N HIS A 31 -10.98 -8.04 2.95
CA HIS A 31 -11.55 -7.69 4.25
C HIS A 31 -12.48 -6.47 4.16
N GLY A 32 -12.09 -5.45 3.40
CA GLY A 32 -12.90 -4.27 3.14
C GLY A 32 -14.22 -4.59 2.44
N LEU A 33 -14.15 -5.43 1.41
CA LEU A 33 -15.31 -5.89 0.67
C LEU A 33 -16.28 -6.67 1.57
N LEU A 34 -15.76 -7.56 2.42
CA LEU A 34 -16.57 -8.32 3.37
C LEU A 34 -17.32 -7.40 4.34
N LEU A 35 -16.65 -6.39 4.92
CA LEU A 35 -17.30 -5.41 5.80
C LEU A 35 -18.39 -4.60 5.07
N LEU A 36 -18.12 -4.22 3.81
CA LEU A 36 -19.09 -3.49 2.99
C LEU A 36 -20.33 -4.35 2.71
N LEU A 37 -20.14 -5.63 2.37
CA LEU A 37 -21.22 -6.58 2.12
C LEU A 37 -22.04 -6.86 3.38
N GLN A 38 -21.38 -7.08 4.53
CA GLN A 38 -22.06 -7.27 5.81
C GLN A 38 -22.93 -6.06 6.18
N ARG A 39 -22.40 -4.85 5.99
CA ARG A 39 -23.16 -3.62 6.19
C ARG A 39 -24.35 -3.51 5.24
N GLY A 40 -24.15 -3.81 3.95
CA GLY A 40 -25.22 -3.80 2.95
C GLY A 40 -26.36 -4.75 3.31
N TRP A 41 -26.00 -5.95 3.77
CA TRP A 41 -26.97 -6.95 4.24
C TRP A 41 -27.70 -6.52 5.52
N GLY A 42 -26.98 -5.89 6.48
CA GLY A 42 -27.57 -5.34 7.70
C GLY A 42 -28.60 -4.23 7.42
N LEU A 43 -28.32 -3.35 6.45
CA LEU A 43 -29.25 -2.32 6.00
C LEU A 43 -30.52 -2.91 5.35
N LEU A 44 -30.36 -3.96 4.53
CA LEU A 44 -31.49 -4.71 3.95
C LEU A 44 -32.36 -5.37 5.03
N ASN A 45 -31.75 -5.85 6.11
CA ASN A 45 -32.45 -6.42 7.28
C ASN A 45 -32.98 -5.36 8.27
N LYS A 46 -33.00 -4.07 7.92
CA LYS A 46 -33.41 -2.93 8.79
C LYS A 46 -32.62 -2.83 10.11
N GLN A 47 -31.43 -3.41 10.20
CA GLN A 47 -30.57 -3.27 11.37
C GLN A 47 -29.73 -2.00 11.23
N VAL A 48 -29.54 -1.28 12.33
CA VAL A 48 -28.64 -0.14 12.37
C VAL A 48 -27.20 -0.67 12.35
N PRO A 49 -26.41 -0.42 11.29
CA PRO A 49 -25.04 -0.93 11.23
C PRO A 49 -24.20 -0.26 12.32
N GLN A 50 -23.54 -1.07 13.15
CA GLN A 50 -22.65 -0.57 14.21
C GLN A 50 -21.34 0.02 13.65
N THR A 51 -20.96 -0.37 12.44
CA THR A 51 -19.71 0.07 11.79
C THR A 51 -19.99 1.15 10.74
N SER A 52 -19.37 2.32 10.91
CA SER A 52 -19.54 3.43 9.96
C SER A 52 -18.73 3.19 8.66
N LEU A 53 -19.13 3.81 7.54
CA LEU A 53 -18.33 3.75 6.30
C LEU A 53 -16.95 4.35 6.50
N ARG A 54 -16.84 5.32 7.43
CA ARG A 54 -15.57 5.95 7.78
C ARG A 54 -14.61 4.92 8.38
N ASP A 55 -15.09 4.10 9.30
CA ASP A 55 -14.25 3.07 9.96
C ASP A 55 -13.80 2.01 8.96
N ILE A 56 -14.69 1.59 8.07
CA ILE A 56 -14.35 0.67 6.97
C ILE A 56 -13.28 1.29 6.06
N ARG A 57 -13.44 2.57 5.67
CA ARG A 57 -12.49 3.27 4.81
C ARG A 57 -11.11 3.42 5.47
N ILE A 58 -11.05 3.75 6.76
CA ILE A 58 -9.80 3.83 7.51
C ILE A 58 -9.13 2.45 7.57
N ALA A 59 -9.88 1.41 7.96
CA ALA A 59 -9.35 0.05 8.08
C ALA A 59 -8.87 -0.55 6.75
N ILE A 60 -9.44 -0.15 5.61
CA ILE A 60 -8.95 -0.50 4.27
C ILE A 60 -7.71 0.32 3.94
N GLY A 61 -7.78 1.64 4.15
CA GLY A 61 -6.71 2.58 3.84
C GLY A 61 -5.39 2.23 4.53
N GLU A 62 -5.43 1.87 5.82
CA GLU A 62 -4.24 1.45 6.57
C GLU A 62 -3.59 0.20 5.99
N LYS A 63 -4.39 -0.82 5.62
CA LYS A 63 -3.87 -2.06 5.02
C LYS A 63 -3.33 -1.81 3.61
N MET A 64 -4.00 -0.98 2.81
CA MET A 64 -3.53 -0.62 1.48
C MET A 64 -2.22 0.16 1.55
N ALA A 65 -2.10 1.13 2.46
CA ALA A 65 -0.86 1.88 2.67
C ALA A 65 0.30 0.96 3.04
N LEU A 66 0.09 0.01 3.94
CA LEU A 66 1.11 -0.99 4.30
C LEU A 66 1.55 -1.83 3.09
N GLY A 67 0.61 -2.30 2.27
CA GLY A 67 0.95 -3.04 1.05
C GLY A 67 1.73 -2.20 0.03
N LEU A 68 1.40 -0.92 -0.10
CA LEU A 68 2.14 0.04 -0.91
C LEU A 68 3.58 0.27 -0.41
N ASP A 69 3.80 0.23 0.90
CA ASP A 69 5.14 0.37 1.47
C ASP A 69 6.05 -0.80 1.09
N PHE A 70 5.50 -2.02 1.01
CA PHE A 70 6.24 -3.20 0.52
C PHE A 70 6.56 -3.13 -0.98
N PHE A 71 5.60 -2.71 -1.81
CA PHE A 71 5.85 -2.50 -3.23
C PHE A 71 6.94 -1.47 -3.47
N LEU A 72 6.87 -0.34 -2.78
CA LEU A 72 7.89 0.67 -2.92
C LEU A 72 9.27 0.18 -2.44
N ALA A 73 9.33 -0.62 -1.37
CA ALA A 73 10.59 -1.20 -0.94
C ALA A 73 11.23 -2.02 -2.06
N GLY A 74 10.45 -2.85 -2.76
CA GLY A 74 10.89 -3.59 -3.95
C GLY A 74 11.40 -2.68 -5.05
N ASP A 75 10.62 -1.65 -5.42
CA ASP A 75 10.97 -0.69 -6.47
C ASP A 75 12.29 0.06 -6.17
N ILE A 76 12.47 0.50 -4.92
CA ILE A 76 13.68 1.20 -4.46
C ILE A 76 14.89 0.26 -4.53
N ILE A 77 14.77 -0.96 -4.00
CA ILE A 77 15.86 -1.93 -3.96
C ILE A 77 16.29 -2.32 -5.39
N GLY A 78 15.33 -2.63 -6.26
CA GLY A 78 15.60 -3.00 -7.65
C GLY A 78 16.29 -1.88 -8.44
N THR A 79 15.86 -0.63 -8.24
CA THR A 79 16.41 0.49 -9.01
C THR A 79 17.81 0.92 -8.56
N ILE A 80 18.16 0.80 -7.27
CA ILE A 80 19.48 1.19 -6.77
C ILE A 80 20.60 0.30 -7.34
N VAL A 81 20.31 -0.96 -7.63
CA VAL A 81 21.34 -1.95 -7.99
C VAL A 81 21.53 -2.17 -9.48
N VAL A 82 20.47 -2.03 -10.29
CA VAL A 82 20.59 -1.98 -11.76
C VAL A 82 20.17 -0.60 -12.26
N PRO A 83 21.00 0.44 -12.05
CA PRO A 83 20.66 1.79 -12.49
C PRO A 83 20.77 1.88 -14.01
N SER A 84 19.63 1.75 -14.71
CA SER A 84 19.48 2.30 -16.05
C SER A 84 18.99 3.75 -15.95
N LYS A 85 19.42 4.64 -16.87
CA LYS A 85 18.99 6.05 -16.85
C LYS A 85 17.46 6.20 -16.92
N ASP A 86 16.79 5.29 -17.61
CA ASP A 86 15.33 5.27 -17.73
C ASP A 86 14.66 4.76 -16.45
N THR A 87 15.23 3.74 -15.80
CA THR A 87 14.73 3.22 -14.51
C THR A 87 14.85 4.27 -13.41
N LEU A 88 15.92 5.07 -13.42
CA LEU A 88 16.12 6.16 -12.45
C LEU A 88 15.03 7.24 -12.55
N LEU A 89 14.57 7.56 -13.77
CA LEU A 89 13.47 8.50 -14.01
C LEU A 89 12.13 7.96 -13.51
N ILE A 90 11.85 6.67 -13.74
CA ILE A 90 10.65 6.00 -13.24
C ILE A 90 10.63 6.01 -11.71
N LEU A 91 11.74 5.64 -11.06
CA LEU A 91 11.85 5.69 -9.59
C LEU A 91 11.66 7.11 -9.06
N GLY A 92 12.25 8.11 -9.69
CA GLY A 92 12.03 9.52 -9.32
C GLY A 92 10.54 9.89 -9.34
N GLY A 93 9.82 9.45 -10.38
CA GLY A 93 8.37 9.61 -10.48
C GLY A 93 7.61 8.89 -9.35
N ILE A 94 7.94 7.63 -9.08
CA ILE A 94 7.31 6.83 -8.03
C ILE A 94 7.53 7.46 -6.65
N VAL A 95 8.76 7.88 -6.33
CA VAL A 95 9.09 8.54 -5.06
C VAL A 95 8.27 9.83 -4.90
N VAL A 96 8.17 10.65 -5.94
CA VAL A 96 7.34 11.87 -5.92
C VAL A 96 5.87 11.53 -5.65
N ILE A 97 5.31 10.54 -6.35
CA ILE A 97 3.91 10.12 -6.14
C ILE A 97 3.70 9.65 -4.69
N ARG A 98 4.61 8.83 -4.14
CA ARG A 98 4.51 8.33 -2.77
C ARG A 98 4.61 9.45 -1.75
N THR A 99 5.54 10.39 -1.93
CA THR A 99 5.67 11.57 -1.05
C THR A 99 4.41 12.43 -1.08
N VAL A 100 3.85 12.69 -2.26
CA VAL A 100 2.62 13.49 -2.41
C VAL A 100 1.44 12.78 -1.74
N MET A 101 1.26 11.48 -1.98
CA MET A 101 0.18 10.69 -1.38
C MET A 101 0.31 10.60 0.15
N ALA A 102 1.50 10.30 0.65
CA ALA A 102 1.78 10.23 2.08
C ALA A 102 1.54 11.59 2.76
N TYR A 103 1.95 12.69 2.11
CA TYR A 103 1.71 14.05 2.59
C TYR A 103 0.22 14.38 2.67
N PHE A 104 -0.56 14.09 1.63
CA PHE A 104 -2.01 14.33 1.64
C PHE A 104 -2.73 13.51 2.71
N LEU A 105 -2.34 12.24 2.88
CA LEU A 105 -2.93 11.36 3.89
C LEU A 105 -2.61 11.86 5.31
N ALA A 106 -1.35 12.20 5.58
CA ALA A 106 -0.93 12.77 6.87
C ALA A 106 -1.72 14.05 7.20
N LYS A 107 -1.90 14.91 6.20
CA LYS A 107 -2.68 16.15 6.34
C LYS A 107 -4.17 15.91 6.57
N GLU A 108 -4.77 14.90 5.94
CA GLU A 108 -6.17 14.53 6.16
C GLU A 108 -6.39 13.99 7.59
N ILE A 109 -5.43 13.25 8.13
CA ILE A 109 -5.45 12.76 9.51
C ILE A 109 -5.29 13.91 10.50
N GLU A 110 -4.31 14.78 10.31
CA GLU A 110 -4.03 15.92 11.20
C GLU A 110 -5.20 16.91 11.25
N LYS A 111 -5.80 17.23 10.10
CA LYS A 111 -6.97 18.11 10.03
C LYS A 111 -8.17 17.57 10.80
N LYS A 112 -8.32 16.25 10.88
CA LYS A 112 -9.42 15.58 11.60
C LYS A 112 -9.14 15.34 13.09
N ALA A 113 -7.92 15.55 13.56
CA ALA A 113 -7.55 15.47 14.98
C ALA A 113 -7.63 16.84 15.69
N ALA A 114 -7.68 17.93 14.92
CA ALA A 114 -7.83 19.30 15.41
C ALA A 114 -9.30 19.80 15.42
N GLU A 115 -10.25 18.98 14.97
CA GLU A 115 -11.71 19.17 15.10
C GLU A 115 -12.26 18.28 16.23
#